data_AF-A0AAJ4UUT9-F1
#
_entry.id   AF-A0AAJ4UUT9-F1
#
_cell.length_a   1.000
_cell.length_b   1.000
_cell.length_c   1.000
_cell.angle_alpha   90.00
_cell.angle_beta   90.00
_cell.angle_gamma   90.00
#
_symmetry.space_group_name_H-M   'P 1'
#
loop_
_entity.id
_entity.type
_entity.pdbx_description
1 polymer ?
#
loop_
_entity_poly.entity_id
_entity_poly.type
_entity_poly.pdbx_seq_one_letter_code
_entity_poly.pdbx_strand_id
1 'polypeptide(L)'
;MTVENTSNPSPGTSGYDSRFKADDYDPTLFDVTAELSATGGAFQDFTFERLEEDFRYDRHLAGYGTNCTVTRVDESTLRTDYLPTYRQQRYVTRDPESFDPEIDTRFETFTDLNEGGLAALRNLVDQMEWYLDEKYDEYLDQYESSEDFREEDRKEFEADRNAFEKEIARVRRGINCLEWDLEDGDGYLARAFELMNVTFQTKVTDDSGEMEYESWHLFQIAFILRVLPDIASREYDQWSSTPWRDDGAASENFDGSPLEALDVVDILWFPTGGGKPRLISASQSSTRFSTGRGGRNTG
;
A
#
# COMPACT_ATOMS: atom_id res chain seq x y z
N MET A 1 -6.60 9.02 -41.39
CA MET A 1 -6.42 7.67 -40.83
C MET A 1 -5.23 7.06 -41.51
N THR A 2 -4.19 6.79 -40.74
CA THR A 2 -2.98 6.11 -41.19
C THR A 2 -2.93 4.76 -40.48
N VAL A 3 -2.62 3.69 -41.20
CA VAL A 3 -2.48 2.33 -40.65
C VAL A 3 -1.04 1.91 -40.87
N GLU A 4 -0.33 1.63 -39.79
CA GLU A 4 1.06 1.17 -39.83
C GLU A 4 1.13 -0.26 -39.25
N ASN A 5 1.82 -1.14 -39.98
CA ASN A 5 2.13 -2.48 -39.50
C ASN A 5 3.54 -2.44 -38.88
N THR A 6 3.62 -2.68 -37.57
CA THR A 6 4.88 -2.63 -36.80
C THR A 6 5.46 -4.01 -36.48
N SER A 7 4.85 -5.08 -37.01
CA SER A 7 5.33 -6.44 -36.80
C SER A 7 6.76 -6.61 -37.32
N ASN A 8 7.58 -7.35 -36.58
CA ASN A 8 8.92 -7.69 -37.05
C ASN A 8 8.80 -8.59 -38.28
N PRO A 9 9.45 -8.26 -39.41
CA PRO A 9 9.48 -9.15 -40.56
C PRO A 9 10.06 -10.50 -40.13
N SER A 10 9.50 -11.59 -40.66
CA SER A 10 9.98 -12.93 -40.34
C SER A 10 11.48 -13.06 -40.63
N PRO A 11 12.27 -13.74 -39.78
CA PRO A 11 13.69 -13.94 -40.02
C PRO A 11 13.90 -14.64 -41.37
N GLY A 12 14.33 -13.90 -42.39
CA GLY A 12 14.55 -14.42 -43.74
C GLY A 12 13.93 -13.60 -44.88
N THR A 13 13.08 -12.60 -44.60
CA THR A 13 12.44 -11.77 -45.64
C THR A 13 13.17 -10.44 -45.90
N SER A 14 14.51 -10.43 -45.82
CA SER A 14 15.31 -9.23 -46.15
C SER A 14 15.51 -9.13 -47.67
N GLY A 15 14.48 -8.66 -48.38
CA GLY A 15 14.55 -8.40 -49.82
C GLY A 15 13.22 -8.66 -50.49
N TYR A 16 12.73 -7.70 -51.26
CA TYR A 16 11.64 -7.92 -52.20
C TYR A 16 12.14 -8.89 -53.29
N ASP A 17 11.90 -10.18 -53.09
CA ASP A 17 12.18 -11.21 -54.08
C ASP A 17 10.92 -11.46 -54.92
N SER A 18 10.91 -10.98 -56.15
CA SER A 18 9.79 -11.05 -57.10
C SER A 18 9.47 -12.47 -57.60
N ARG A 19 9.99 -13.51 -56.94
CA ARG A 19 9.85 -14.93 -57.32
C ARG A 19 8.75 -15.69 -56.61
N PHE A 20 8.11 -15.13 -55.58
CA PHE A 20 7.06 -15.80 -54.81
C PHE A 20 5.66 -15.40 -55.30
N LYS A 21 4.76 -16.39 -55.44
CA LYS A 21 3.39 -16.15 -55.93
C LYS A 21 2.52 -15.63 -54.77
N ALA A 22 1.38 -15.01 -55.08
CA ALA A 22 0.47 -14.42 -54.09
C ALA A 22 -0.01 -15.38 -52.98
N ASP A 23 0.12 -16.70 -53.17
CA ASP A 23 -0.20 -17.73 -52.18
C ASP A 23 0.91 -17.95 -51.12
N ASP A 24 2.09 -17.35 -51.28
CA ASP A 24 3.24 -17.46 -50.35
C ASP A 24 3.32 -16.28 -49.36
N TYR A 25 2.39 -15.33 -49.42
CA TYR A 25 2.31 -14.19 -48.51
C TYR A 25 1.09 -14.34 -47.61
N ASP A 26 1.28 -14.20 -46.31
CA ASP A 26 0.16 -14.01 -45.39
C ASP A 26 -0.30 -12.54 -45.48
N PRO A 27 -1.50 -12.25 -46.01
CA PRO A 27 -2.02 -10.88 -46.06
C PRO A 27 -2.51 -10.39 -44.69
N THR A 28 -2.43 -11.23 -43.66
CA THR A 28 -2.87 -10.90 -42.31
C THR A 28 -1.94 -9.88 -41.70
N LEU A 29 -2.52 -8.79 -41.21
CA LEU A 29 -1.80 -7.76 -40.48
C LEU A 29 -1.82 -8.13 -38.99
N PHE A 30 -0.64 -8.24 -38.39
CA PHE A 30 -0.45 -8.42 -36.95
C PHE A 30 0.13 -7.13 -36.36
N ASP A 31 -0.08 -6.92 -35.07
CA ASP A 31 0.52 -5.81 -34.33
C ASP A 31 0.24 -4.42 -34.96
N VAL A 32 -1.01 -4.26 -35.41
CA VAL A 32 -1.45 -3.07 -36.15
C VAL A 32 -1.78 -1.94 -35.19
N THR A 33 -1.26 -0.77 -35.53
CA THR A 33 -1.63 0.49 -34.88
C THR A 33 -2.32 1.37 -35.92
N ALA A 34 -3.50 1.87 -35.59
CA ALA A 34 -4.19 2.89 -36.37
C ALA A 34 -4.16 4.23 -35.65
N GLU A 35 -3.78 5.28 -36.37
CA GLU A 35 -3.77 6.66 -35.90
C GLU A 35 -4.83 7.50 -36.63
N LEU A 36 -5.63 8.22 -35.85
CA LEU A 36 -6.71 9.08 -36.30
C LEU A 36 -6.44 10.51 -35.83
N SER A 37 -6.14 11.39 -36.78
CA SER A 37 -6.02 12.83 -36.53
C SER A 37 -7.23 13.59 -37.08
N ALA A 38 -7.80 14.48 -36.26
CA ALA A 38 -8.87 15.39 -36.64
C ALA A 38 -8.29 16.70 -37.21
N THR A 39 -8.63 17.03 -38.46
CA THR A 39 -8.23 18.29 -39.10
C THR A 39 -9.17 19.47 -38.80
N GLY A 40 -10.28 19.20 -38.09
CA GLY A 40 -11.21 20.19 -37.57
C GLY A 40 -12.21 19.56 -36.59
N GLY A 41 -12.35 20.15 -35.40
CA GLY A 41 -13.10 19.57 -34.26
C GLY A 41 -12.17 18.94 -33.21
N ALA A 42 -12.74 18.51 -32.09
CA ALA A 42 -12.04 17.84 -30.99
C ALA A 42 -12.68 16.49 -30.70
N PHE A 43 -11.87 15.51 -30.31
CA PHE A 43 -12.39 14.25 -29.78
C PHE A 43 -12.97 14.50 -28.38
N GLN A 44 -14.19 14.03 -28.13
CA GLN A 44 -14.77 14.04 -26.79
C GLN A 44 -14.56 12.70 -26.13
N ASP A 45 -14.03 12.74 -24.91
CA ASP A 45 -13.90 11.56 -24.07
C ASP A 45 -15.28 11.16 -23.56
N PHE A 46 -15.48 9.87 -23.33
CA PHE A 46 -16.68 9.36 -22.67
C PHE A 46 -16.34 8.87 -21.27
N THR A 47 -17.28 9.01 -20.35
CA THR A 47 -17.12 8.57 -18.97
C THR A 47 -17.34 7.06 -18.88
N PHE A 48 -16.39 6.35 -18.27
CA PHE A 48 -16.51 4.92 -18.06
C PHE A 48 -17.38 4.61 -16.83
N GLU A 49 -18.67 4.34 -17.06
CA GLU A 49 -19.67 4.10 -16.01
C GLU A 49 -19.46 2.82 -15.16
N ARG A 50 -18.52 1.95 -15.56
CA ARG A 50 -18.24 0.67 -14.88
C ARG A 50 -17.20 0.77 -13.76
N LEU A 51 -16.46 1.87 -13.69
CA LEU A 51 -15.64 2.20 -12.53
C LEU A 51 -16.52 2.98 -11.55
N GLU A 52 -16.37 2.69 -10.26
CA GLU A 52 -17.03 3.47 -9.21
C GLU A 52 -16.60 4.94 -9.31
N GLU A 53 -17.51 5.82 -8.91
CA GLU A 53 -17.24 7.24 -8.75
C GLU A 53 -16.28 7.43 -7.58
N ASP A 54 -14.99 7.37 -7.88
CA ASP A 54 -13.93 7.58 -6.90
C ASP A 54 -13.04 8.72 -7.41
N PHE A 55 -12.89 9.75 -6.58
CA PHE A 55 -12.06 10.94 -6.80
C PHE A 55 -10.59 10.61 -7.13
N ARG A 56 -10.14 9.38 -6.82
CA ARG A 56 -8.79 8.88 -7.07
C ARG A 56 -8.56 8.43 -8.51
N TYR A 57 -9.60 8.26 -9.32
CA TYR A 57 -9.49 7.74 -10.69
C TYR A 57 -10.09 8.69 -11.73
N ASP A 58 -9.31 8.99 -12.77
CA ASP A 58 -9.83 9.61 -13.97
C ASP A 58 -10.69 8.59 -14.76
N ARG A 59 -11.96 8.94 -14.97
CA ARG A 59 -12.96 8.10 -15.64
C ARG A 59 -13.14 8.46 -17.10
N HIS A 60 -12.41 9.45 -17.61
CA HIS A 60 -12.51 9.87 -19.01
C HIS A 60 -11.65 8.98 -19.90
N LEU A 61 -12.32 8.30 -20.83
CA LEU A 61 -11.66 7.45 -21.82
C LEU A 61 -11.79 8.07 -23.21
N ALA A 62 -10.66 8.11 -23.92
CA ALA A 62 -10.57 8.63 -25.28
C ALA A 62 -11.23 7.71 -26.33
N GLY A 63 -11.48 6.44 -26.00
CA GLY A 63 -12.13 5.50 -26.92
C GLY A 63 -12.28 4.09 -26.34
N TYR A 64 -13.26 3.34 -26.86
CA TYR A 64 -13.46 1.93 -26.53
C TYR A 64 -13.04 1.07 -27.73
N GLY A 65 -12.14 0.12 -27.50
CA GLY A 65 -11.66 -0.82 -28.52
C GLY A 65 -12.09 -2.25 -28.22
N THR A 66 -12.27 -3.07 -29.27
CA THR A 66 -12.41 -4.53 -29.15
C THR A 66 -11.10 -5.18 -29.57
N ASN A 67 -10.42 -5.87 -28.65
CA ASN A 67 -9.05 -6.39 -28.83
C ASN A 67 -7.99 -5.32 -29.11
N CYS A 68 -8.24 -4.06 -28.73
CA CYS A 68 -7.29 -2.96 -28.74
C CYS A 68 -7.68 -1.92 -27.68
N THR A 69 -6.76 -1.06 -27.30
CA THR A 69 -7.04 0.13 -26.48
C THR A 69 -6.89 1.39 -27.30
N VAL A 70 -7.63 2.44 -26.95
CA VAL A 70 -7.49 3.76 -27.58
C VAL A 70 -6.76 4.68 -26.61
N THR A 71 -5.64 5.23 -27.05
CA THR A 71 -4.82 6.17 -26.30
C THR A 71 -4.86 7.52 -27.00
N ARG A 72 -5.02 8.60 -26.23
CA ARG A 72 -4.90 9.97 -26.73
C ARG A 72 -3.43 10.33 -26.84
N VAL A 73 -2.97 10.67 -28.05
CA VAL A 73 -1.60 11.13 -28.30
C VAL A 73 -1.50 12.63 -28.04
N ASP A 74 -2.52 13.38 -28.47
CA ASP A 74 -2.72 14.81 -28.23
C ASP A 74 -4.22 15.17 -28.37
N GLU A 75 -4.55 16.46 -28.29
CA GLU A 75 -5.93 16.97 -28.39
C GLU A 75 -6.66 16.57 -29.68
N SER A 76 -5.93 16.41 -30.79
CA SER A 76 -6.50 16.15 -32.10
C SER A 76 -6.14 14.78 -32.67
N THR A 77 -5.41 13.94 -31.93
CA THR A 77 -4.90 12.65 -32.41
C THR A 77 -5.15 11.51 -31.41
N LEU A 78 -5.82 10.47 -31.89
CA LEU A 78 -6.02 9.21 -31.18
C LEU A 78 -5.23 8.09 -31.84
N ARG A 79 -4.73 7.16 -31.04
CA ARG A 79 -4.00 5.98 -31.51
C ARG A 79 -4.60 4.71 -30.90
N THR A 80 -4.67 3.65 -31.69
CA THR A 80 -5.02 2.32 -31.21
C THR A 80 -3.76 1.52 -30.91
N ASP A 81 -3.71 0.88 -29.75
CA ASP A 81 -2.63 -0.04 -29.38
C ASP A 81 -3.20 -1.48 -29.33
N TYR A 82 -2.58 -2.41 -30.07
CA TYR A 82 -3.04 -3.80 -30.23
C TYR A 82 -2.78 -4.66 -28.98
N LEU A 83 -1.73 -4.33 -28.23
CA LEU A 83 -1.42 -4.95 -26.95
C LEU A 83 -1.59 -3.87 -25.87
N PRO A 84 -2.57 -4.02 -24.97
CA PRO A 84 -2.72 -3.11 -23.85
C PRO A 84 -1.47 -3.20 -22.96
N THR A 85 -0.53 -2.30 -23.15
CA THR A 85 0.58 -2.12 -22.21
C THR A 85 0.10 -1.15 -21.15
N TYR A 86 -0.70 -1.66 -20.21
CA TYR A 86 -1.04 -0.86 -19.04
C TYR A 86 0.21 -0.72 -18.19
N ARG A 87 0.79 0.49 -18.18
CA ARG A 87 1.80 0.86 -17.19
C ARG A 87 1.11 0.94 -15.85
N GLN A 88 1.09 -0.19 -15.13
CA GLN A 88 0.60 -0.21 -13.77
C GLN A 88 1.52 0.70 -12.94
N GLN A 89 0.98 1.82 -12.48
CA GLN A 89 1.67 2.60 -11.47
C GLN A 89 1.83 1.73 -10.24
N ARG A 90 3.08 1.49 -9.83
CA ARG A 90 3.36 0.83 -8.57
C ARG A 90 3.18 1.88 -7.48
N TYR A 91 2.31 1.59 -6.52
CA TYR A 91 2.33 2.30 -5.25
C TYR A 91 3.69 2.04 -4.60
N VAL A 92 4.51 3.09 -4.53
CA VAL A 92 5.75 3.10 -3.77
C VAL A 92 5.41 3.66 -2.40
N THR A 93 5.88 3.00 -1.35
CA THR A 93 5.78 3.53 0.01
C THR A 93 6.53 4.85 0.08
N ARG A 94 6.03 5.82 0.85
CA ARG A 94 6.80 7.03 1.12
C ARG A 94 8.16 6.66 1.70
N ASP A 95 9.16 7.41 1.25
CA ASP A 95 10.52 7.25 1.71
C ASP A 95 10.63 7.85 3.12
N PRO A 96 11.11 7.11 4.14
CA PRO A 96 11.35 7.67 5.46
C PRO A 96 12.26 8.92 5.44
N GLU A 97 13.17 9.02 4.46
CA GLU A 97 14.06 10.17 4.24
C GLU A 97 13.32 11.43 3.74
N SER A 98 12.07 11.30 3.28
CA SER A 98 11.30 12.44 2.77
C SER A 98 10.61 13.28 3.87
N PHE A 99 10.74 12.88 5.13
CA PHE A 99 10.17 13.55 6.29
C PHE A 99 11.21 14.44 6.99
N ASP A 100 10.75 15.49 7.69
CA ASP A 100 11.61 16.37 8.48
C ASP A 100 11.06 16.51 9.91
N PRO A 101 11.74 15.96 10.94
CA PRO A 101 12.93 15.11 10.82
C PRO A 101 12.64 13.74 10.17
N GLU A 102 13.69 13.16 9.58
CA GLU A 102 13.67 11.81 8.98
C GLU A 102 13.12 10.77 9.97
N ILE A 103 12.30 9.83 9.45
CA ILE A 103 11.78 8.73 10.25
C ILE A 103 12.77 7.55 10.21
N ASP A 104 13.51 7.34 11.30
CA ASP A 104 14.38 6.16 11.39
C ASP A 104 13.56 4.87 11.52
N THR A 105 13.75 3.97 10.56
CA THR A 105 13.05 2.67 10.48
C THR A 105 14.01 1.49 10.44
N ARG A 106 15.29 1.70 10.75
CA ARG A 106 16.33 0.67 10.68
C ARG A 106 16.13 -0.41 11.72
N PHE A 107 16.46 -1.65 11.35
CA PHE A 107 16.40 -2.78 12.29
C PHE A 107 17.32 -2.54 13.49
N GLU A 108 18.52 -1.99 13.25
CA GLU A 108 19.51 -1.69 14.29
C GLU A 108 18.94 -0.78 15.38
N THR A 109 18.29 0.33 14.99
CA THR A 109 17.64 1.28 15.91
C THR A 109 16.60 0.62 16.80
N PHE A 110 15.92 -0.43 16.31
CA PHE A 110 14.90 -1.16 17.05
C PHE A 110 15.41 -2.40 17.80
N THR A 111 16.72 -2.65 17.80
CA THR A 111 17.31 -3.73 18.63
C THR A 111 17.42 -3.36 20.10
N ASP A 112 17.38 -2.06 20.42
CA ASP A 112 17.31 -1.51 21.78
C ASP A 112 16.27 -0.38 21.83
N LEU A 113 15.17 -0.62 22.53
CA LEU A 113 14.08 0.36 22.61
C LEU A 113 14.45 1.59 23.48
N ASN A 114 15.34 1.43 24.46
CA ASN A 114 15.78 2.52 25.33
C ASN A 114 16.88 3.37 24.68
N GLU A 115 17.71 2.78 23.83
CA GLU A 115 18.78 3.46 23.09
C GLU A 115 18.30 4.05 21.75
N GLY A 116 17.15 4.72 21.78
CA GLY A 116 16.63 5.48 20.64
C GLY A 116 15.49 4.82 19.87
N GLY A 117 15.26 3.51 20.04
CA GLY A 117 14.14 2.82 19.38
C GLY A 117 12.79 3.46 19.68
N LEU A 118 12.47 3.74 20.95
CA LEU A 118 11.24 4.46 21.31
C LEU A 118 11.18 5.88 20.72
N ALA A 119 12.30 6.59 20.65
CA ALA A 119 12.33 7.94 20.08
C ALA A 119 12.00 7.91 18.58
N ALA A 120 12.52 6.93 17.85
CA ALA A 120 12.20 6.72 16.44
C ALA A 120 10.72 6.37 16.22
N LEU A 121 10.13 5.52 17.07
CA LEU A 121 8.70 5.19 16.99
C LEU A 121 7.81 6.40 17.32
N ARG A 122 8.19 7.22 18.30
CA ARG A 122 7.48 8.47 18.62
C ARG A 122 7.53 9.45 17.45
N ASN A 123 8.71 9.63 16.85
CA ASN A 123 8.84 10.48 15.66
C ASN A 123 7.95 9.99 14.50
N LEU A 124 7.82 8.68 14.28
CA LEU A 124 6.87 8.15 13.29
C LEU A 124 5.44 8.65 13.55
N VAL A 125 4.96 8.59 14.78
CA VAL A 125 3.61 9.06 15.14
C VAL A 125 3.49 10.57 14.99
N ASP A 126 4.50 11.33 15.44
CA ASP A 126 4.52 12.79 15.31
C ASP A 126 4.43 13.22 13.83
N GLN A 127 5.13 12.51 12.94
CA GLN A 127 5.05 12.75 11.49
C GLN A 127 3.70 12.35 10.88
N MET A 128 3.05 11.30 11.40
CA MET A 128 1.69 10.93 10.96
C MET A 128 0.67 12.00 11.38
N GLU A 129 0.78 12.55 12.57
CA GLU A 129 -0.08 13.64 13.07
C GLU A 129 0.14 14.93 12.29
N TRP A 130 1.40 15.32 12.10
CA TRP A 130 1.74 16.46 11.26
C TRP A 130 1.15 16.31 9.85
N TYR A 131 1.19 15.11 9.28
CA TYR A 131 0.59 14.85 7.98
C TYR A 131 -0.95 14.97 8.00
N LEU A 132 -1.61 14.51 9.07
CA LEU A 132 -3.06 14.67 9.26
C LEU A 132 -3.46 16.15 9.38
N ASP A 133 -2.64 16.95 10.05
CA ASP A 133 -2.95 18.36 10.33
C ASP A 133 -2.62 19.27 9.15
N GLU A 134 -1.45 19.09 8.52
CA GLU A 134 -0.94 20.04 7.53
C GLU A 134 -1.22 19.62 6.08
N LYS A 135 -1.27 18.32 5.79
CA LYS A 135 -1.41 17.84 4.39
C LYS A 135 -2.82 17.49 3.98
N TYR A 136 -3.65 16.98 4.89
CA TYR A 136 -5.03 16.64 4.54
C TYR A 136 -5.83 17.86 4.06
N ASP A 137 -5.66 19.02 4.69
CA ASP A 137 -6.36 20.24 4.28
C ASP A 137 -5.88 20.72 2.89
N GLU A 138 -4.58 20.64 2.60
CA GLU A 138 -4.03 20.94 1.26
C GLU A 138 -4.61 20.01 0.18
N TYR A 139 -4.83 18.73 0.48
CA TYR A 139 -5.45 17.80 -0.47
C TYR A 139 -6.93 18.09 -0.66
N LEU A 140 -7.67 18.41 0.41
CA LEU A 140 -9.07 18.78 0.31
C LEU A 140 -9.25 19.98 -0.62
N ASP A 141 -8.43 21.03 -0.45
CA ASP A 141 -8.46 22.21 -1.31
C ASP A 141 -8.19 21.86 -2.79
N GLN A 142 -7.26 20.93 -3.05
CA GLN A 142 -6.97 20.46 -4.41
C GLN A 142 -8.16 19.69 -5.01
N TYR A 143 -8.79 18.80 -4.25
CA TYR A 143 -9.94 18.03 -4.73
C TYR A 143 -11.17 18.93 -4.91
N GLU A 144 -11.43 19.87 -4.01
CA GLU A 144 -12.51 20.86 -4.12
C GLU A 144 -12.37 21.78 -5.35
N SER A 145 -11.16 21.94 -5.87
CA SER A 145 -10.92 22.72 -7.10
C SER A 145 -11.29 21.99 -8.39
N SER A 146 -11.59 20.69 -8.32
CA SER A 146 -12.04 19.88 -9.47
C SER A 146 -13.52 20.12 -9.77
N GLU A 147 -13.87 20.24 -11.06
CA GLU A 147 -15.27 20.40 -11.50
C GLU A 147 -16.15 19.18 -11.18
N ASP A 148 -15.53 18.01 -10.95
CA ASP A 148 -16.20 16.75 -10.65
C ASP A 148 -16.42 16.48 -9.16
N PHE A 149 -15.95 17.36 -8.25
CA PHE A 149 -16.04 17.15 -6.81
C PHE A 149 -17.46 17.43 -6.26
N ARG A 150 -18.05 16.43 -5.62
CA ARG A 150 -19.42 16.45 -5.10
C ARG A 150 -19.45 16.42 -3.58
N GLU A 151 -20.64 16.65 -3.02
CA GLU A 151 -20.86 16.54 -1.57
C GLU A 151 -20.62 15.11 -1.04
N GLU A 152 -20.81 14.10 -1.89
CA GLU A 152 -20.50 12.69 -1.58
C GLU A 152 -18.98 12.48 -1.45
N ASP A 153 -18.17 13.02 -2.37
CA ASP A 153 -16.71 12.96 -2.30
C ASP A 153 -16.16 13.64 -1.04
N ARG A 154 -16.78 14.75 -0.60
CA ARG A 154 -16.42 15.39 0.67
C ARG A 154 -16.65 14.46 1.87
N LYS A 155 -17.77 13.74 1.89
CA LYS A 155 -18.09 12.79 2.99
C LYS A 155 -17.12 11.61 2.98
N GLU A 156 -16.77 11.10 1.82
CA GLU A 156 -15.76 10.04 1.69
C GLU A 156 -14.39 10.52 2.14
N PHE A 157 -13.99 11.73 1.76
CA PHE A 157 -12.73 12.33 2.20
C PHE A 157 -12.68 12.52 3.73
N GLU A 158 -13.76 13.02 4.33
CA GLU A 158 -13.88 13.17 5.79
C GLU A 158 -13.85 11.80 6.49
N ALA A 159 -14.47 10.78 5.91
CA ALA A 159 -14.42 9.41 6.42
C ALA A 159 -13.00 8.83 6.35
N ASP A 160 -12.27 9.05 5.25
CA ASP A 160 -10.86 8.67 5.10
C ASP A 160 -9.98 9.38 6.14
N ARG A 161 -10.20 10.69 6.37
CA ARG A 161 -9.48 11.47 7.39
C ARG A 161 -9.70 10.89 8.79
N ASN A 162 -10.95 10.59 9.14
CA ASN A 162 -11.30 9.96 10.42
C ASN A 162 -10.67 8.57 10.56
N ALA A 163 -10.68 7.76 9.49
CA ALA A 163 -10.04 6.46 9.47
C ALA A 163 -8.52 6.57 9.70
N PHE A 164 -7.87 7.60 9.15
CA PHE A 164 -6.45 7.85 9.37
C PHE A 164 -6.15 8.31 10.80
N GLU A 165 -6.98 9.16 11.38
CA GLU A 165 -6.90 9.56 12.80
C GLU A 165 -6.99 8.34 13.73
N LYS A 166 -7.93 7.43 13.47
CA LYS A 166 -8.05 6.16 14.20
C LYS A 166 -6.81 5.28 14.04
N GLU A 167 -6.19 5.26 12.87
CA GLU A 167 -4.95 4.53 12.64
C GLU A 167 -3.80 5.12 13.48
N ILE A 168 -3.65 6.44 13.51
CA ILE A 168 -2.66 7.14 14.35
C ILE A 168 -2.85 6.76 15.82
N ALA A 169 -4.09 6.84 16.32
CA ALA A 169 -4.41 6.48 17.70
C ALA A 169 -4.02 5.03 18.03
N ARG A 170 -4.19 4.11 17.08
CA ARG A 170 -3.84 2.69 17.25
C ARG A 170 -2.34 2.42 17.18
N VAL A 171 -1.61 3.12 16.29
CA VAL A 171 -0.13 3.05 16.25
C VAL A 171 0.45 3.60 17.55
N ARG A 172 -0.03 4.76 18.01
CA ARG A 172 0.34 5.34 19.31
C ARG A 172 0.06 4.38 20.46
N ARG A 173 -1.07 3.69 20.46
CA ARG A 173 -1.40 2.67 21.46
C ARG A 173 -0.36 1.54 21.49
N GLY A 174 0.17 1.14 20.34
CA GLY A 174 1.30 0.21 20.21
C GLY A 174 2.55 0.68 20.95
N ILE A 175 2.91 1.96 20.78
CA ILE A 175 4.06 2.57 21.43
C ILE A 175 3.85 2.64 22.94
N ASN A 176 2.69 3.12 23.39
CA ASN A 176 2.35 3.18 24.82
C ASN A 176 2.41 1.78 25.46
N CYS A 177 2.08 0.73 24.70
CA CYS A 177 2.17 -0.66 25.17
C CYS A 177 3.61 -1.12 25.40
N LEU A 178 4.53 -0.74 24.51
CA LEU A 178 5.96 -1.00 24.67
C LEU A 178 6.57 -0.20 25.83
N GLU A 179 6.22 1.08 25.96
CA GLU A 179 6.69 1.96 27.05
C GLU A 179 6.24 1.42 28.41
N TRP A 180 4.95 1.10 28.53
CA TRP A 180 4.43 0.50 29.75
C TRP A 180 5.12 -0.82 30.09
N ASP A 181 5.37 -1.69 29.10
CA ASP A 181 6.01 -2.98 29.36
C ASP A 181 7.47 -2.82 29.84
N LEU A 182 8.16 -1.77 29.40
CA LEU A 182 9.50 -1.41 29.85
C LEU A 182 9.52 -0.82 31.27
N GLU A 183 8.52 -0.02 31.62
CA GLU A 183 8.49 0.73 32.89
C GLU A 183 7.80 -0.05 34.03
N ASP A 184 6.64 -0.66 33.74
CA ASP A 184 5.72 -1.23 34.72
C ASP A 184 5.44 -2.73 34.48
N GLY A 185 5.68 -3.23 33.27
CA GLY A 185 5.43 -4.62 32.86
C GLY A 185 6.54 -5.61 33.24
N ASP A 186 6.51 -6.79 32.60
CA ASP A 186 7.55 -7.81 32.78
C ASP A 186 8.67 -7.74 31.74
N GLY A 187 8.56 -6.79 30.79
CA GLY A 187 9.55 -6.49 29.77
C GLY A 187 9.59 -7.50 28.62
N TYR A 188 8.75 -8.54 28.61
CA TYR A 188 8.80 -9.55 27.55
C TYR A 188 8.27 -9.06 26.22
N LEU A 189 7.32 -8.12 26.20
CA LEU A 189 6.75 -7.59 24.97
C LEU A 189 7.78 -6.70 24.26
N ALA A 190 8.39 -5.78 25.00
CA ALA A 190 9.48 -4.95 24.54
C ALA A 190 10.65 -5.81 24.06
N ARG A 191 11.01 -6.84 24.84
CA ARG A 191 12.08 -7.77 24.46
C ARG A 191 11.75 -8.58 23.21
N ALA A 192 10.51 -9.01 23.03
CA ALA A 192 10.08 -9.73 21.83
C ALA A 192 10.16 -8.84 20.58
N PHE A 193 9.82 -7.56 20.72
CA PHE A 193 9.97 -6.57 19.66
C PHE A 193 11.44 -6.36 19.29
N GLU A 194 12.34 -6.18 20.26
CA GLU A 194 13.78 -6.09 20.01
C GLU A 194 14.33 -7.35 19.30
N LEU A 195 13.96 -8.54 19.79
CA LEU A 195 14.41 -9.81 19.22
C LEU A 195 13.88 -10.04 17.80
N MET A 196 12.69 -9.54 17.48
CA MET A 196 12.18 -9.53 16.11
C MET A 196 13.15 -8.75 15.22
N ASN A 197 13.55 -7.55 15.63
CA ASN A 197 14.47 -6.70 14.86
C ASN A 197 15.86 -7.33 14.71
N VAL A 198 16.41 -7.93 15.78
CA VAL A 198 17.67 -8.71 15.71
C VAL A 198 17.56 -9.86 14.70
N THR A 199 16.41 -10.56 14.70
CA THR A 199 16.16 -11.68 13.79
C THR A 199 16.12 -11.22 12.34
N PHE A 200 15.46 -10.09 12.05
CA PHE A 200 15.42 -9.54 10.70
C PHE A 200 16.77 -9.04 10.25
N GLN A 201 17.50 -8.30 11.10
CA GLN A 201 18.87 -7.91 10.83
C GLN A 201 19.74 -9.11 10.45
N THR A 202 19.68 -10.20 11.23
CA THR A 202 20.46 -11.42 10.95
C THR A 202 20.02 -12.13 9.67
N LYS A 203 18.72 -12.17 9.37
CA LYS A 203 18.18 -12.91 8.21
C LYS A 203 18.50 -12.26 6.86
N VAL A 204 18.65 -10.95 6.85
CA VAL A 204 18.85 -10.16 5.63
C VAL A 204 20.31 -9.91 5.34
N THR A 205 21.18 -10.16 6.33
CA THR A 205 22.62 -10.23 6.18
C THR A 205 23.01 -11.52 5.45
N ASP A 206 23.73 -11.40 4.35
CA ASP A 206 24.28 -12.53 3.62
C ASP A 206 25.59 -13.07 4.25
N ASP A 207 26.15 -14.12 3.65
CA ASP A 207 27.40 -14.75 4.13
C ASP A 207 28.62 -13.80 4.10
N SER A 208 28.53 -12.67 3.37
CA SER A 208 29.57 -11.65 3.28
C SER A 208 29.42 -10.53 4.31
N GLY A 209 28.31 -10.50 5.05
CA GLY A 209 28.01 -9.45 6.02
C GLY A 209 27.22 -8.28 5.43
N GLU A 210 26.83 -8.34 4.15
CA GLU A 210 26.06 -7.29 3.47
C GLU A 210 24.56 -7.53 3.65
N MET A 211 23.80 -6.46 3.91
CA MET A 211 22.35 -6.54 4.11
C MET A 211 21.60 -6.29 2.80
N GLU A 212 20.66 -7.17 2.43
CA GLU A 212 19.77 -6.94 1.29
C GLU A 212 18.89 -5.69 1.49
N TYR A 213 18.51 -5.42 2.73
CA TYR A 213 17.80 -4.22 3.18
C TYR A 213 18.01 -4.06 4.69
N GLU A 214 18.04 -2.81 5.18
CA GLU A 214 18.39 -2.49 6.57
C GLU A 214 17.23 -1.95 7.43
N SER A 215 16.07 -1.69 6.81
CA SER A 215 14.95 -1.01 7.46
C SER A 215 13.58 -1.61 7.11
N TRP A 216 12.60 -1.30 7.96
CA TRP A 216 11.19 -1.53 7.69
C TRP A 216 10.63 -0.47 6.74
N HIS A 217 9.72 -0.86 5.85
CA HIS A 217 8.85 0.14 5.23
C HIS A 217 7.89 0.74 6.27
N LEU A 218 7.54 2.02 6.15
CA LEU A 218 6.67 2.73 7.12
C LEU A 218 5.37 1.99 7.46
N PHE A 219 4.69 1.42 6.46
CA PHE A 219 3.46 0.67 6.71
C PHE A 219 3.70 -0.63 7.49
N GLN A 220 4.88 -1.23 7.39
CA GLN A 220 5.20 -2.48 8.09
C GLN A 220 5.35 -2.22 9.58
N ILE A 221 6.11 -1.19 9.95
CA ILE A 221 6.28 -0.82 11.34
C ILE A 221 4.97 -0.33 11.95
N ALA A 222 4.21 0.50 11.24
CA ALA A 222 2.88 0.95 11.67
C ALA A 222 1.94 -0.25 11.93
N PHE A 223 1.90 -1.22 11.02
CA PHE A 223 1.07 -2.41 11.19
C PHE A 223 1.52 -3.29 12.37
N ILE A 224 2.83 -3.45 12.60
CA ILE A 224 3.34 -4.20 13.75
C ILE A 224 2.88 -3.52 15.05
N LEU A 225 3.05 -2.21 15.16
CA LEU A 225 2.63 -1.44 16.34
C LEU A 225 1.11 -1.52 16.57
N ARG A 226 0.31 -1.52 15.49
CA ARG A 226 -1.14 -1.64 15.55
C ARG A 226 -1.62 -2.94 16.20
N VAL A 227 -0.96 -4.06 15.88
CA VAL A 227 -1.34 -5.41 16.32
C VAL A 227 -0.73 -5.78 17.67
N LEU A 228 0.38 -5.15 18.05
CA LEU A 228 1.16 -5.49 19.23
C LEU A 228 0.33 -5.45 20.55
N PRO A 229 -0.48 -4.41 20.81
CA PRO A 229 -1.37 -4.39 21.97
C PRO A 229 -2.41 -5.52 21.99
N ASP A 230 -2.88 -5.96 20.82
CA ASP A 230 -3.89 -7.02 20.72
C ASP A 230 -3.28 -8.37 21.08
N ILE A 231 -2.01 -8.60 20.70
CA ILE A 231 -1.24 -9.76 21.19
C ILE A 231 -1.02 -9.65 22.70
N ALA A 232 -0.66 -8.46 23.20
CA ALA A 232 -0.44 -8.22 24.62
C ALA A 232 -1.71 -8.46 25.46
N SER A 233 -2.89 -8.18 24.90
CA SER A 233 -4.19 -8.37 25.57
C SER A 233 -4.46 -9.80 26.05
N ARG A 234 -3.75 -10.79 25.49
CA ARG A 234 -3.85 -12.20 25.92
C ARG A 234 -3.31 -12.45 27.32
N GLU A 235 -2.36 -11.65 27.75
CA GLU A 235 -1.67 -11.77 29.03
C GLU A 235 -1.99 -10.58 29.96
N TYR A 236 -2.44 -9.45 29.37
CA TYR A 236 -2.60 -8.18 30.07
C TYR A 236 -3.96 -7.53 29.76
N ASP A 237 -4.91 -7.68 30.69
CA ASP A 237 -6.30 -7.22 30.54
C ASP A 237 -6.44 -5.71 30.20
N GLN A 238 -5.51 -4.88 30.66
CA GLN A 238 -5.50 -3.44 30.35
C GLN A 238 -5.40 -3.15 28.84
N TRP A 239 -4.85 -4.08 28.05
CA TRP A 239 -4.74 -3.98 26.60
C TRP A 239 -5.91 -4.66 25.85
N SER A 240 -6.93 -5.18 26.54
CA SER A 240 -8.12 -5.79 25.93
C SER A 240 -9.09 -4.79 25.30
N SER A 241 -9.11 -3.55 25.79
CA SER A 241 -10.05 -2.52 25.29
C SER A 241 -9.74 -2.06 23.87
N THR A 242 -10.78 -1.67 23.13
CA THR A 242 -10.69 -1.19 21.74
C THR A 242 -11.10 0.29 21.58
N PRO A 243 -10.41 1.25 22.24
CA PRO A 243 -10.85 2.66 22.26
C PRO A 243 -10.87 3.32 20.87
N TRP A 244 -10.09 2.82 19.90
CA TRP A 244 -10.07 3.33 18.52
C TRP A 244 -11.32 2.94 17.70
N ARG A 245 -12.18 2.07 18.23
CA ARG A 245 -13.47 1.66 17.62
C ARG A 245 -14.68 2.29 18.28
N ASP A 246 -14.49 2.95 19.42
CA ASP A 246 -15.59 3.47 20.22
C ASP A 246 -16.09 4.79 19.62
N ASP A 247 -16.97 4.68 18.61
CA ASP A 247 -17.64 5.82 17.97
C ASP A 247 -18.81 6.36 18.83
N GLY A 248 -18.77 6.14 20.15
CA GLY A 248 -19.81 6.55 21.10
C GLY A 248 -20.94 5.54 21.32
N ALA A 249 -20.83 4.35 20.72
CA ALA A 249 -21.64 3.19 21.06
C ALA A 249 -20.68 2.08 21.49
N ALA A 250 -20.88 1.53 22.70
CA ALA A 250 -20.13 0.38 23.15
C ALA A 250 -20.19 -0.68 22.05
N SER A 251 -19.05 -0.90 21.37
CA SER A 251 -18.97 -1.93 20.36
C SER A 251 -19.17 -3.25 21.09
N GLU A 252 -20.23 -3.96 20.73
CA GLU A 252 -20.60 -5.24 21.32
C GLU A 252 -20.43 -6.34 20.27
N ASN A 253 -20.06 -7.54 20.72
CA ASN A 253 -20.15 -8.75 19.92
C ASN A 253 -21.62 -9.07 19.61
N PHE A 254 -21.83 -9.98 18.65
CA PHE A 254 -23.19 -10.42 18.28
C PHE A 254 -23.99 -10.99 19.46
N ASP A 255 -23.31 -11.51 20.48
CA ASP A 255 -23.90 -12.04 21.71
C ASP A 255 -24.13 -10.99 22.81
N GLY A 256 -23.79 -9.72 22.55
CA GLY A 256 -23.93 -8.60 23.49
C GLY A 256 -22.80 -8.49 24.51
N SER A 257 -21.72 -9.27 24.40
CA SER A 257 -20.52 -9.01 25.20
C SER A 257 -19.80 -7.74 24.71
N PRO A 258 -19.06 -7.03 25.56
CA PRO A 258 -18.14 -5.99 25.10
C PRO A 258 -17.18 -6.56 24.05
N LEU A 259 -16.91 -5.78 23.00
CA LEU A 259 -15.91 -6.12 22.00
C LEU A 259 -14.51 -5.99 22.63
N GLU A 260 -13.71 -7.05 22.55
CA GLU A 260 -12.32 -7.03 22.98
C GLU A 260 -11.37 -7.01 21.78
N ALA A 261 -10.11 -6.66 22.03
CA ALA A 261 -9.07 -6.59 21.01
C ALA A 261 -8.94 -7.90 20.19
N LEU A 262 -9.12 -9.06 20.82
CA LEU A 262 -9.04 -10.37 20.18
C LEU A 262 -10.26 -10.71 19.29
N ASP A 263 -11.36 -9.97 19.43
CA ASP A 263 -12.53 -10.13 18.57
C ASP A 263 -12.38 -9.36 17.25
N VAL A 264 -11.34 -8.52 17.14
CA VAL A 264 -11.06 -7.69 15.97
C VAL A 264 -10.07 -8.39 15.03
N VAL A 265 -10.49 -8.55 13.77
CA VAL A 265 -9.60 -9.05 12.70
C VAL A 265 -8.99 -7.87 11.94
N ASP A 266 -7.66 -7.80 11.90
CA ASP A 266 -6.94 -6.86 11.05
C ASP A 266 -6.58 -7.47 9.69
N ILE A 267 -6.99 -6.79 8.63
CA ILE A 267 -6.67 -7.14 7.24
C ILE A 267 -5.74 -6.07 6.70
N LEU A 268 -4.50 -6.45 6.36
CA LEU A 268 -3.64 -5.55 5.57
C LEU A 268 -3.87 -5.78 4.07
N TRP A 269 -4.49 -4.80 3.43
CA TRP A 269 -4.53 -4.71 1.97
C TRP A 269 -3.34 -3.87 1.48
N PHE A 270 -2.50 -4.47 0.64
CA PHE A 270 -1.37 -3.79 -0.02
C PHE A 270 -1.27 -4.33 -1.46
N PRO A 271 -0.65 -3.67 -2.44
CA PRO A 271 -0.40 -4.30 -3.74
C PRO A 271 0.79 -5.30 -3.68
N THR A 272 0.81 -6.28 -4.57
CA THR A 272 1.90 -7.29 -4.66
C THR A 272 3.21 -6.65 -5.10
N GLY A 273 4.31 -6.95 -4.39
CA GLY A 273 5.66 -6.44 -4.69
C GLY A 273 6.22 -5.42 -3.68
N GLY A 274 5.42 -4.95 -2.72
CA GLY A 274 5.81 -3.94 -1.72
C GLY A 274 6.19 -4.47 -0.34
N GLY A 275 6.66 -5.72 -0.21
CA GLY A 275 7.15 -6.24 1.08
C GLY A 275 6.14 -6.96 1.99
N LYS A 276 4.93 -7.27 1.51
CA LYS A 276 3.94 -8.09 2.26
C LYS A 276 4.48 -9.39 2.88
N PRO A 277 5.34 -10.18 2.20
CA PRO A 277 5.82 -11.44 2.78
C PRO A 277 6.60 -11.23 4.09
N ARG A 278 7.31 -10.10 4.23
CA ARG A 278 8.08 -9.75 5.42
C ARG A 278 7.18 -9.50 6.63
N LEU A 279 6.07 -8.79 6.41
CA LEU A 279 5.09 -8.48 7.46
C LEU A 279 4.41 -9.73 8.04
N ILE A 280 4.03 -10.67 7.19
CA ILE A 280 3.41 -11.94 7.63
C ILE A 280 4.40 -12.75 8.48
N SER A 281 5.70 -12.70 8.16
CA SER A 281 6.70 -13.42 8.94
C SER A 281 7.01 -12.75 10.29
N ALA A 282 6.90 -11.43 10.38
CA ALA A 282 7.05 -10.67 11.62
C ALA A 282 5.91 -10.98 12.61
N SER A 283 4.65 -10.91 12.17
CA SER A 283 3.49 -11.23 13.02
C SER A 283 3.49 -12.68 13.51
N GLN A 284 3.89 -13.63 12.67
CA GLN A 284 4.04 -15.04 13.06
C GLN A 284 5.17 -15.27 14.06
N SER A 285 6.25 -14.50 14.00
CA SER A 285 7.38 -14.62 14.93
C SER A 285 7.00 -14.09 16.31
N SER A 286 6.41 -12.90 16.40
CA SER A 286 5.90 -12.33 17.65
C SER A 286 4.85 -13.23 18.31
N THR A 287 3.95 -13.81 17.50
CA THR A 287 2.96 -14.78 17.99
C THR A 287 3.64 -16.03 18.55
N ARG A 288 4.59 -16.66 17.83
CA ARG A 288 5.27 -17.89 18.28
C ARG A 288 6.11 -17.70 19.55
N PHE A 289 6.70 -16.53 19.77
CA PHE A 289 7.42 -16.24 21.01
C PHE A 289 6.47 -16.13 22.21
N SER A 290 5.26 -15.58 22.03
CA SER A 290 4.22 -15.59 23.09
C SER A 290 3.64 -17.00 23.33
N THR A 291 3.41 -17.79 22.27
CA THR A 291 2.80 -19.14 22.40
C THR A 291 3.77 -20.20 22.94
N GLY A 292 5.08 -19.95 22.89
CA GLY A 292 6.13 -20.85 23.38
C GLY A 292 6.05 -21.18 24.88
N ARG A 293 5.27 -20.42 25.68
CA ARG A 293 5.02 -20.68 27.10
C ARG A 293 3.78 -21.54 27.39
N GLY A 294 2.83 -21.66 26.46
CA GLY A 294 1.63 -22.49 26.66
C GLY A 294 1.91 -24.01 26.72
N GLY A 295 3.12 -24.44 26.34
CA GLY A 295 3.48 -25.86 26.20
C GLY A 295 4.50 -26.41 27.19
N ARG A 296 4.95 -25.63 28.20
CA ARG A 296 5.90 -26.12 29.22
C ARG A 296 5.46 -25.72 30.62
N ASN A 297 4.32 -26.25 31.06
CA ASN A 297 4.00 -26.40 32.48
C ASN A 297 3.00 -27.56 32.68
N THR A 298 3.41 -28.76 32.27
CA THR A 298 2.88 -30.02 32.81
C THR A 298 4.02 -31.03 32.83
N GLY A 299 4.58 -31.24 34.02
CA GLY A 299 5.69 -32.16 34.30
C GLY A 299 6.49 -31.72 35.50
#